data_AF-U5QMW4-F1
#
_entry.id   AF-U5QMW4-F1
#
_cell.length_a   1.000
_cell.length_b   1.000
_cell.length_c   1.000
_cell.angle_alpha   90.00
_cell.angle_beta   90.00
_cell.angle_gamma   90.00
#
_symmetry.space_group_name_H-M   'P 1'
#
loop_
_entity.id
_entity.type
_entity.pdbx_description
1 polymer ?
#
loop_
_entity_poly.entity_id
_entity_poly.type
_entity_poly.pdbx_seq_one_letter_code
_entity_poly.pdbx_strand_id
1 'polypeptide(L)'
;MSWQSYQLDRAAQELVLRHRDKGVLNQSYKMRQAAAFGLERFWGEHVRLMKEDATAAGYWKQTWDSLVTILKKAGLELPNHTIKDPKKTQDIQAMADELWKLSPQKQRVALAVLVQFCDCLIWWTQRYKTGKEKSDG
;
A
#
# COMPACT_ATOMS: atom_id res chain seq x y z
N MET A 1 -21.24 -19.95 4.12
CA MET A 1 -19.94 -19.44 3.63
C MET A 1 -19.43 -18.43 4.66
N SER A 2 -18.49 -18.82 5.50
CA SER A 2 -17.90 -17.90 6.48
C SER A 2 -17.19 -16.78 5.73
N TRP A 3 -17.59 -15.54 6.00
CA TRP A 3 -16.90 -14.33 5.53
C TRP A 3 -15.43 -14.41 5.96
N GLN A 4 -14.55 -14.89 5.07
CA GLN A 4 -13.11 -14.74 5.27
C GLN A 4 -12.83 -13.27 4.99
N SER A 5 -12.80 -12.44 6.05
CA SER A 5 -12.03 -11.21 5.95
C SER A 5 -10.67 -11.64 5.44
N TYR A 6 -10.15 -11.01 4.38
CA TYR A 6 -8.96 -11.45 3.63
C TYR A 6 -7.65 -11.39 4.46
N GLN A 7 -7.73 -11.61 5.78
CA GLN A 7 -6.73 -11.35 6.79
C GLN A 7 -6.19 -9.93 6.68
N LEU A 8 -6.98 -8.98 6.14
CA LEU A 8 -6.60 -7.58 5.95
C LEU A 8 -6.16 -6.98 7.28
N ASP A 9 -6.92 -7.25 8.33
CA ASP A 9 -6.63 -6.75 9.67
C ASP A 9 -5.30 -7.30 10.20
N ARG A 10 -5.08 -8.62 10.11
CA ARG A 10 -3.82 -9.26 10.51
C ARG A 10 -2.63 -8.77 9.68
N ALA A 11 -2.79 -8.69 8.35
CA ALA A 11 -1.74 -8.17 7.47
C ALA A 11 -1.41 -6.72 7.80
N ALA A 12 -2.42 -5.89 8.09
CA ALA A 12 -2.23 -4.49 8.46
C ALA A 12 -1.52 -4.37 9.81
N GLN A 13 -1.93 -5.15 10.80
CA GLN A 13 -1.28 -5.21 12.11
C GLN A 13 0.20 -5.59 11.99
N GLU A 14 0.51 -6.68 11.29
CA GLU A 14 1.88 -7.14 11.07
C GLU A 14 2.72 -6.08 10.36
N LEU A 15 2.15 -5.41 9.35
CA LEU A 15 2.83 -4.37 8.60
C LEU A 15 3.13 -3.14 9.48
N VAL A 16 2.15 -2.67 10.25
CA VAL A 16 2.31 -1.52 11.15
C VAL A 16 3.34 -1.83 12.22
N LEU A 17 3.31 -3.04 12.82
CA LEU A 17 4.32 -3.46 13.80
C LEU A 17 5.74 -3.44 13.23
N ARG A 18 5.94 -3.86 11.97
CA ARG A 18 7.26 -3.80 11.29
C ARG A 18 7.79 -2.38 11.08
N HIS A 19 6.92 -1.38 11.07
CA HIS A 19 7.29 0.03 10.84
C HIS A 19 7.04 0.94 12.04
N ARG A 20 6.58 0.38 13.16
CA ARG A 20 6.21 1.12 14.37
C ARG A 20 7.31 2.03 14.88
N ASP A 21 8.51 1.49 15.00
CA ASP A 21 9.64 2.20 15.62
C ASP A 21 10.44 3.03 14.60
N LYS A 22 9.93 3.17 13.38
CA LYS A 22 10.62 3.84 12.26
C LYS A 22 10.11 5.26 11.98
N GLY A 23 9.14 5.77 12.73
CA GLY A 23 8.61 7.13 12.59
C GLY A 23 7.81 7.39 11.30
N VAL A 24 7.40 6.33 10.59
CA VAL A 24 6.67 6.44 9.31
C VAL A 24 5.21 6.04 9.42
N LEU A 25 4.67 5.83 10.63
CA LEU A 25 3.30 5.34 10.79
C LEU A 25 2.25 6.30 10.23
N ASN A 26 2.51 7.61 10.27
CA ASN A 26 1.64 8.63 9.68
C ASN A 26 1.48 8.50 8.15
N GLN A 27 2.33 7.71 7.47
CA GLN A 27 2.16 7.39 6.05
C GLN A 27 0.86 6.63 5.77
N SER A 28 0.29 5.91 6.75
CA SER A 28 -1.00 5.21 6.59
C SER A 28 -2.16 6.16 6.19
N TYR A 29 -2.16 7.41 6.68
CA TYR A 29 -3.11 8.44 6.27
C TYR A 29 -2.92 8.85 4.81
N LYS A 30 -1.67 9.06 4.40
CA LYS A 30 -1.31 9.41 3.03
C LYS A 30 -1.64 8.26 2.07
N MET A 31 -1.43 7.02 2.49
CA MET A 31 -1.83 5.80 1.77
C MET A 31 -3.34 5.80 1.51
N ARG A 32 -4.15 6.06 2.53
CA ARG A 32 -5.61 6.10 2.39
C ARG A 32 -6.09 7.21 1.45
N GLN A 33 -5.42 8.37 1.49
CA GLN A 33 -5.69 9.48 0.58
C GLN A 33 -5.32 9.11 -0.86
N ALA A 34 -4.13 8.55 -1.08
CA ALA A 34 -3.67 8.14 -2.41
C ALA A 34 -4.54 7.04 -3.03
N ALA A 35 -5.07 6.12 -2.21
CA ALA A 35 -5.97 5.06 -2.69
C ALA A 35 -7.22 5.62 -3.39
N ALA A 36 -7.69 6.82 -3.03
CA ALA A 36 -8.82 7.48 -3.68
C ALA A 36 -8.52 7.91 -5.13
N PHE A 37 -7.24 8.05 -5.49
CA PHE A 37 -6.79 8.48 -6.81
C PHE A 37 -6.41 7.33 -7.74
N GLY A 38 -6.56 6.07 -7.30
CA GLY A 38 -6.36 4.89 -8.13
C GLY A 38 -5.10 4.09 -7.81
N LEU A 39 -5.01 2.91 -8.43
CA LEU A 39 -3.94 1.93 -8.19
C LEU A 39 -2.57 2.45 -8.60
N GLU A 40 -2.48 3.10 -9.76
CA GLU A 40 -1.24 3.68 -10.26
C GLU A 40 -0.72 4.76 -9.31
N ARG A 41 -1.59 5.70 -8.91
CA ARG A 41 -1.18 6.79 -8.01
C ARG A 41 -0.69 6.25 -6.67
N PHE A 42 -1.37 5.23 -6.13
CA PHE A 42 -0.97 4.57 -4.90
C PHE A 42 0.39 3.88 -5.04
N TRP A 43 0.56 3.06 -6.08
CA TRP A 43 1.80 2.35 -6.34
C TRP A 43 2.96 3.33 -6.57
N GLY A 44 2.80 4.33 -7.45
CA GLY A 44 3.86 5.27 -7.81
C GLY A 44 4.41 6.10 -6.65
N GLU A 45 3.66 6.22 -5.54
CA GLU A 45 4.13 6.96 -4.37
C GLU A 45 5.36 6.32 -3.71
N HIS A 46 5.50 4.98 -3.77
CA HIS A 46 6.72 4.34 -3.26
C HIS A 46 7.94 4.75 -4.11
N VAL A 47 7.77 4.89 -5.43
CA VAL A 47 8.84 5.31 -6.36
C VAL A 47 9.21 6.77 -6.12
N ARG A 48 8.21 7.63 -5.86
CA ARG A 48 8.43 9.04 -5.50
C ARG A 48 9.25 9.14 -4.21
N LEU A 49 8.84 8.40 -3.18
CA LEU A 49 9.46 8.43 -1.86
C LEU A 49 10.87 7.82 -1.83
N MET A 50 11.25 6.94 -2.77
CA MET A 50 12.61 6.40 -2.84
C MET A 50 13.70 7.48 -2.91
N LYS A 51 13.37 8.67 -3.41
CA LYS A 51 14.30 9.81 -3.49
C LYS A 51 14.38 10.66 -2.21
N GLU A 52 13.35 10.59 -1.36
CA GLU A 52 13.17 11.49 -0.22
C GLU A 52 13.30 10.75 1.12
N ASP A 53 12.61 9.62 1.26
CA ASP A 53 12.52 8.83 2.47
C ASP A 53 12.40 7.35 2.11
N ALA A 54 13.54 6.65 2.15
CA ALA A 54 13.63 5.22 1.84
C ALA A 54 12.80 4.36 2.80
N THR A 55 12.61 4.81 4.05
CA THR A 55 11.85 4.09 5.07
C THR A 55 10.36 4.16 4.76
N ALA A 56 9.86 5.36 4.45
CA ALA A 56 8.49 5.53 3.99
C ALA A 56 8.26 4.80 2.66
N ALA A 57 9.17 4.92 1.69
CA ALA A 57 9.09 4.18 0.43
C ALA A 57 8.96 2.67 0.65
N GLY A 58 9.77 2.12 1.56
CA GLY A 58 9.68 0.71 1.96
C GLY A 58 8.34 0.34 2.56
N TYR A 59 7.74 1.20 3.38
CA TYR A 59 6.40 0.98 3.93
C TYR A 59 5.33 0.92 2.83
N TRP A 60 5.32 1.89 1.92
CA TRP A 60 4.40 1.91 0.77
C TRP A 60 4.56 0.69 -0.14
N LYS A 61 5.80 0.30 -0.45
CA LYS A 61 6.07 -0.88 -1.27
C LYS A 61 5.57 -2.17 -0.60
N GLN A 62 5.83 -2.35 0.70
CA GLN A 62 5.37 -3.53 1.43
C GLN A 62 3.85 -3.56 1.58
N THR A 63 3.18 -2.40 1.68
CA THR A 63 1.72 -2.31 1.60
C THR A 63 1.22 -2.83 0.25
N TRP A 64 1.83 -2.41 -0.86
CA TRP A 64 1.49 -2.90 -2.20
C TRP A 64 1.74 -4.40 -2.35
N ASP A 65 2.88 -4.90 -1.88
CA ASP A 65 3.23 -6.33 -1.90
C ASP A 65 2.22 -7.19 -1.12
N SER A 66 1.77 -6.68 0.02
CA SER A 66 0.75 -7.33 0.84
C SER A 66 -0.59 -7.37 0.10
N LEU A 67 -0.99 -6.25 -0.53
CA LEU A 67 -2.20 -6.19 -1.36
C LEU A 67 -2.16 -7.21 -2.50
N VAL A 68 -1.06 -7.29 -3.24
CA VAL A 68 -0.86 -8.25 -4.33
C VAL A 68 -1.01 -9.69 -3.81
N THR A 69 -0.40 -9.99 -2.66
CA THR A 69 -0.48 -11.31 -2.03
C THR A 69 -1.90 -11.66 -1.59
N ILE A 70 -2.62 -10.69 -1.02
CA ILE A 70 -4.01 -10.84 -0.59
C ILE A 70 -4.92 -11.10 -1.80
N LEU A 71 -4.84 -10.27 -2.83
CA LEU A 71 -5.68 -10.38 -4.02
C LEU A 71 -5.39 -11.65 -4.82
N LYS A 72 -4.13 -12.11 -4.83
CA LYS A 72 -3.76 -13.40 -5.44
C LYS A 72 -4.53 -14.57 -4.82
N LYS A 73 -4.76 -14.57 -3.50
CA LYS A 73 -5.59 -15.60 -2.83
C LYS A 73 -7.05 -15.57 -3.30
N ALA A 74 -7.51 -14.43 -3.79
CA ALA A 74 -8.84 -14.23 -4.35
C ALA A 74 -8.91 -14.48 -5.88
N GLY A 75 -7.82 -14.95 -6.50
CA GLY A 75 -7.74 -15.16 -7.95
C GLY A 75 -7.57 -13.87 -8.76
N LEU A 76 -7.20 -12.75 -8.13
CA LEU A 76 -6.95 -11.48 -8.79
C LEU A 76 -5.44 -11.17 -8.76
N GLU A 77 -4.82 -11.25 -9.93
CA GLU A 77 -3.41 -10.88 -10.09
C GLU A 77 -3.27 -9.38 -10.35
N LEU A 78 -2.47 -8.72 -9.52
CA LEU A 78 -2.01 -7.36 -9.74
C LEU A 78 -0.54 -7.36 -10.17
N PRO A 79 -0.15 -6.47 -11.07
CA PRO A 79 1.25 -6.32 -11.44
C PRO A 79 2.06 -5.82 -10.23
N ASN A 80 3.33 -6.22 -10.16
CA ASN A 80 4.18 -5.93 -9.01
C ASN A 80 5.66 -5.86 -9.38
N HIS A 81 5.98 -4.97 -10.32
CA HIS A 81 7.35 -4.81 -10.77
C HIS A 81 8.26 -4.28 -9.67
N THR A 82 9.48 -4.82 -9.60
CA THR A 82 10.52 -4.32 -8.71
C THR A 82 11.29 -3.22 -9.43
N ILE A 83 11.07 -1.97 -9.01
CA ILE A 83 11.83 -0.82 -9.51
C ILE A 83 13.08 -0.65 -8.65
N LYS A 84 14.26 -0.83 -9.24
CA LYS A 84 15.56 -0.64 -8.56
C LYS A 84 16.07 0.80 -8.65
N ASP A 85 15.75 1.49 -9.75
CA ASP A 85 16.16 2.87 -10.00
C ASP A 85 14.93 3.73 -10.32
N PRO A 86 14.57 4.70 -9.46
CA PRO A 86 13.44 5.61 -9.70
C PRO A 86 13.67 6.62 -10.83
N LYS A 87 14.84 6.61 -11.48
CA LYS A 87 15.13 7.39 -12.71
C LYS A 87 14.85 6.61 -13.99
N LYS A 88 14.64 5.29 -13.90
CA LYS A 88 14.40 4.45 -15.08
C LYS A 88 12.94 4.51 -15.51
N THR A 89 12.61 5.55 -16.28
CA THR A 89 11.24 5.86 -16.75
C THR A 89 10.56 4.68 -17.46
N GLN A 90 11.31 3.87 -18.20
CA GLN A 90 10.75 2.72 -18.93
C GLN A 90 10.12 1.68 -18.00
N ASP A 91 10.74 1.40 -16.85
CA ASP A 91 10.22 0.39 -15.91
C ASP A 91 8.95 0.91 -15.21
N ILE A 92 8.91 2.21 -14.93
CA ILE A 92 7.74 2.88 -14.35
C ILE A 92 6.57 2.85 -15.35
N GLN A 93 6.83 3.19 -16.61
CA GLN A 93 5.81 3.17 -17.67
C GLN A 93 5.26 1.76 -17.90
N ALA A 94 6.12 0.74 -17.94
CA ALA A 94 5.68 -0.64 -18.11
C ALA A 94 4.73 -1.10 -17.01
N MET A 95 5.04 -0.75 -15.75
CA MET A 95 4.19 -1.06 -14.61
C MET A 95 2.86 -0.29 -14.65
N ALA A 96 2.88 0.99 -15.03
CA ALA A 96 1.67 1.79 -15.22
C ALA A 96 0.78 1.20 -16.32
N ASP A 97 1.35 0.84 -17.47
CA ASP A 97 0.62 0.25 -18.59
C ASP A 97 -0.08 -1.06 -18.20
N GLU A 98 0.55 -1.90 -17.37
CA GLU A 98 -0.06 -3.12 -16.86
C GLU A 98 -1.24 -2.85 -15.92
N LEU A 99 -1.16 -1.82 -15.08
CA LEU A 99 -2.28 -1.40 -14.23
C LEU A 99 -3.46 -0.89 -15.06
N TRP A 100 -3.20 -0.15 -16.12
CA TRP A 100 -4.24 0.35 -17.04
C TRP A 100 -4.87 -0.75 -17.88
N LYS A 101 -4.15 -1.84 -18.18
CA LYS A 101 -4.66 -3.02 -18.89
C LYS A 101 -5.60 -3.90 -18.05
N LEU A 102 -5.67 -3.69 -16.73
CA LEU A 102 -6.60 -4.42 -15.88
C LEU A 102 -8.05 -4.14 -16.30
N SER A 103 -8.87 -5.19 -16.38
CA SER A 103 -10.32 -5.02 -16.63
C SER A 103 -10.95 -4.12 -15.56
N PRO A 104 -11.96 -3.29 -15.90
CA PRO A 104 -12.61 -2.40 -14.95
C PRO A 104 -13.12 -3.09 -13.68
N GLN A 105 -13.59 -4.33 -13.78
CA GLN A 105 -14.05 -5.13 -12.65
C GLN A 105 -12.89 -5.44 -11.69
N LYS A 106 -11.75 -5.90 -12.20
CA LYS A 106 -10.54 -6.15 -11.39
C LYS A 106 -10.04 -4.86 -10.73
N GLN A 107 -10.02 -3.74 -11.46
CA GLN A 107 -9.61 -2.46 -10.89
C GLN A 107 -10.51 -2.03 -9.71
N ARG A 108 -11.84 -2.15 -9.86
CA ARG A 108 -12.79 -1.83 -8.79
C ARG A 108 -12.61 -2.71 -7.56
N VAL A 109 -12.46 -4.02 -7.76
CA VAL A 109 -12.23 -4.97 -6.65
C VAL A 109 -10.91 -4.66 -5.94
N ALA A 110 -9.82 -4.48 -6.68
CA ALA A 110 -8.52 -4.16 -6.12
C ALA A 110 -8.53 -2.84 -5.34
N LEU A 111 -9.21 -1.81 -5.87
CA LEU A 111 -9.37 -0.53 -5.18
C LEU A 111 -10.19 -0.64 -3.90
N ALA A 112 -11.29 -1.38 -3.92
CA ALA A 112 -12.12 -1.60 -2.74
C ALA A 112 -11.33 -2.30 -1.63
N VAL A 113 -10.56 -3.34 -1.98
CA VAL A 113 -9.69 -4.05 -1.04
C VAL A 113 -8.56 -3.16 -0.54
N LEU A 114 -7.93 -2.37 -1.40
CA LEU A 114 -6.88 -1.42 -1.02
C LEU A 114 -7.39 -0.37 -0.03
N VAL A 115 -8.55 0.22 -0.30
CA VAL A 115 -9.18 1.21 0.60
C VAL A 115 -9.43 0.59 1.97
N GLN A 116 -10.07 -0.59 2.02
CA GLN A 116 -10.32 -1.28 3.28
C GLN A 116 -9.01 -1.65 4.00
N PHE A 117 -7.98 -2.03 3.25
CA PHE A 117 -6.67 -2.35 3.82
C PHE A 117 -6.00 -1.11 4.42
N CYS A 118 -6.08 0.05 3.75
CA CYS A 118 -5.62 1.32 4.30
C CYS A 118 -6.38 1.74 5.56
N ASP A 119 -7.69 1.51 5.63
CA ASP A 119 -8.49 1.77 6.82
C ASP A 119 -8.02 0.90 8.01
N CYS A 120 -7.72 -0.38 7.77
CA CYS A 120 -7.09 -1.26 8.78
C CYS A 120 -5.70 -0.74 9.20
N LEU A 121 -4.87 -0.26 8.27
CA LEU A 121 -3.55 0.30 8.60
C LEU A 121 -3.65 1.54 9.50
N ILE A 122 -4.61 2.42 9.23
CA ILE A 122 -4.89 3.61 10.05
C ILE A 122 -5.31 3.20 11.46
N TRP A 123 -6.21 2.22 11.57
CA TRP A 123 -6.69 1.73 12.86
C TRP A 123 -5.54 1.22 13.74
N TRP A 124 -4.68 0.37 13.19
CA TRP A 124 -3.50 -0.15 13.92
C TRP A 124 -2.45 0.92 14.17
N THR A 125 -2.26 1.84 13.23
CA THR A 125 -1.37 3.00 13.42
C THR A 125 -1.79 3.78 14.66
N GLN A 126 -3.07 4.15 14.80
CA GLN A 126 -3.56 4.89 15.96
C GLN A 126 -3.35 4.13 17.28
N ARG A 127 -3.43 2.81 17.23
CA ARG A 127 -3.26 1.94 18.41
C ARG A 127 -1.81 1.74 18.82
N TYR A 128 -0.88 1.82 17.86
CA TYR A 128 0.56 1.61 18.09
C TYR A 128 1.39 2.88 18.14
N LYS A 129 0.81 4.03 17.80
CA LYS A 129 1.39 5.37 18.02
C LYS A 129 1.91 5.49 19.44
N THR A 130 3.21 5.72 19.57
CA THR A 130 3.86 6.03 20.85
C THR A 130 3.84 7.54 21.10
N GLY A 131 4.12 7.99 22.32
CA GLY A 131 4.03 9.41 22.71
C GLY A 131 4.81 10.39 21.82
N LYS A 132 5.88 9.94 21.14
CA LYS A 132 6.66 10.74 20.19
C LYS A 132 5.92 11.08 18.89
N GLU A 133 4.93 10.28 18.47
CA GLU A 133 4.16 10.51 17.23
C GLU A 133 2.84 11.26 17.47
N LYS A 134 2.54 11.62 18.72
CA LYS A 134 1.33 12.39 19.10
C LYS A 134 1.54 13.91 19.09
N SER A 135 2.77 14.40 18.97
CA SER A 135 3.10 15.83 19.06
C SER A 135 3.05 16.59 17.73
N ASP A 136 2.98 15.91 16.59
CA ASP A 136 2.93 16.54 15.27
C ASP A 136 1.49 16.78 14.77
N GLY A 137 0.59 17.15 15.69
CA GLY A 137 -0.81 17.48 15.43
C GLY A 137 -1.03 18.98 15.30
#